data_AF-Q2QA57-F1
#
_entry.id   AF-Q2QA57-F1
#
_cell.length_a   1.000
_cell.length_b   1.000
_cell.length_c   1.000
_cell.angle_alpha   90.00
_cell.angle_beta   90.00
_cell.angle_gamma   90.00
#
_symmetry.space_group_name_H-M   'P 1'
#
loop_
_entity.id
_entity.type
_entity.pdbx_description
1 polymer ?
#
loop_
_entity_poly.entity_id
_entity_poly.type
_entity_poly.pdbx_seq_one_letter_code
_entity_poly.pdbx_strand_id
1 'polypeptide(L)' 'MQILKKFSQYLLQILPIISFTLYKNELCINILTNKLIPILFFLKNHTNSQFK' A
#
# COMPACT_ATOMS: atom_id res chain seq x y z
N MET A 1 1.04 -7.15 -14.05
CA MET A 1 2.11 -7.39 -13.05
C MET A 1 3.12 -6.24 -12.87
N GLN A 2 3.74 -5.68 -13.92
CA GLN A 2 4.77 -4.62 -13.75
C GLN A 2 4.26 -3.36 -13.03
N ILE A 3 3.02 -2.92 -13.33
CA ILE A 3 2.42 -1.72 -12.72
C ILE A 3 2.20 -1.92 -11.21
N LEU A 4 1.60 -3.05 -10.82
CA LEU A 4 1.41 -3.38 -9.41
C LEU A 4 2.74 -3.41 -8.66
N LYS A 5 3.78 -4.03 -9.24
CA LYS A 5 5.11 -4.06 -8.63
C LYS A 5 5.70 -2.66 -8.42
N LYS A 6 5.59 -1.76 -9.40
CA LYS A 6 6.03 -0.36 -9.27
C LYS A 6 5.23 0.38 -8.20
N PHE A 7 3.92 0.16 -8.15
CA PHE A 7 3.05 0.75 -7.13
C PHE A 7 3.38 0.23 -5.73
N SER A 8 3.65 -1.07 -5.56
CA SER A 8 4.10 -1.65 -4.28
C SER A 8 5.42 -1.04 -3.80
N GLN A 9 6.37 -0.87 -4.73
CA GLN A 9 7.66 -0.24 -4.43
C GLN A 9 7.50 1.22 -4.01
N TYR A 10 6.61 1.96 -4.69
CA TYR A 10 6.24 3.32 -4.34
C TYR A 10 5.61 3.39 -2.93
N LEU A 11 4.66 2.51 -2.63
CA LEU A 11 4.05 2.44 -1.30
C LEU A 11 5.07 2.17 -0.21
N LEU A 12 6.05 1.29 -0.46
CA LEU A 12 7.12 0.96 0.51
C LEU A 12 8.06 2.14 0.79
N GLN A 13 8.22 3.08 -0.15
CA GLN A 13 9.03 4.29 0.06
C GLN A 13 8.31 5.37 0.88
N ILE A 14 6.99 5.44 0.77
CA ILE A 14 6.20 6.52 1.39
C ILE A 14 5.60 6.10 2.71
N LEU A 15 5.16 4.85 2.81
CA LEU A 15 4.46 4.34 3.98
C LEU A 15 5.38 3.41 4.78
N PRO A 16 5.27 3.42 6.12
CA PRO A 16 6.00 2.53 7.00
C PRO A 16 5.40 1.11 7.00
N ILE A 17 5.42 0.46 5.83
CA ILE A 17 4.94 -0.90 5.57
C ILE A 17 6.08 -1.88 5.90
N ILE A 18 5.75 -3.02 6.51
CA ILE A 18 6.74 -4.06 6.82
C ILE A 18 7.12 -4.83 5.55
N SER A 19 6.10 -5.29 4.82
CA SER A 19 6.25 -6.06 3.60
C SER A 19 4.98 -5.99 2.76
N PHE A 20 5.09 -6.36 1.50
CA PHE A 20 3.93 -6.55 0.63
C PHE A 20 4.03 -7.90 -0.07
N THR A 21 2.88 -8.49 -0.39
CA THR A 21 2.80 -9.70 -1.21
C THR A 21 2.00 -9.40 -2.48
N LEU A 22 2.43 -9.99 -3.58
CA LEU A 22 1.77 -9.89 -4.88
C LEU A 22 1.36 -11.28 -5.33
N TYR A 23 0.05 -11.51 -5.50
CA TYR A 23 -0.46 -12.79 -5.98
C TYR A 23 -1.51 -12.61 -7.08
N LYS A 24 -1.22 -13.12 -8.29
CA LYS A 24 -2.03 -13.11 -9.53
C LYS A 24 -2.53 -11.75 -10.04
N ASN A 25 -3.00 -10.86 -9.18
CA ASN A 25 -3.18 -9.42 -9.41
C ASN A 25 -3.53 -8.67 -8.10
N GLU A 26 -3.42 -9.33 -6.95
CA GLU A 26 -3.75 -8.80 -5.64
C GLU A 26 -2.48 -8.28 -4.97
N LEU A 27 -2.61 -7.12 -4.34
CA LEU A 27 -1.58 -6.51 -3.51
C LEU A 27 -2.03 -6.60 -2.06
N CYS A 28 -1.33 -7.40 -1.27
CA CYS A 28 -1.50 -7.40 0.17
C CYS A 28 -0.39 -6.59 0.82
N ILE A 29 -0.73 -5.78 1.82
CA ILE A 29 0.20 -4.90 2.52
C ILE A 29 0.21 -5.32 3.99
N ASN A 30 1.37 -5.74 4.49
CA ASN A 30 1.54 -6.08 5.89
C ASN A 30 1.94 -4.83 6.67
N ILE A 31 1.04 -4.39 7.55
CA ILE A 31 1.19 -3.19 8.37
C ILE A 31 1.09 -3.53 9.85
N LEU A 32 1.81 -2.77 10.67
CA LEU A 32 1.62 -2.82 12.12
C LEU A 32 0.29 -2.17 12.49
N THR A 33 -0.45 -2.78 13.40
CA THR A 33 -1.77 -2.31 13.84
C THR A 33 -1.74 -0.87 14.38
N ASN A 34 -0.63 -0.47 15.00
CA ASN A 34 -0.44 0.89 15.52
C ASN A 34 -0.44 1.98 14.44
N LYS A 35 -0.21 1.63 13.17
CA LYS A 35 -0.17 2.54 12.01
C LYS A 35 -1.34 2.33 11.05
N LEU A 36 -2.35 1.56 11.45
CA LEU A 36 -3.50 1.23 10.62
C LEU A 36 -4.32 2.48 10.23
N ILE A 37 -4.60 3.36 11.18
CA ILE A 37 -5.37 4.60 10.96
C ILE A 37 -4.68 5.53 9.95
N PRO A 38 -3.40 5.94 10.11
CA PRO A 38 -2.76 6.84 9.15
C PRO A 38 -2.61 6.21 7.77
N ILE A 39 -2.37 4.90 7.69
CA ILE A 39 -2.26 4.20 6.41
C ILE A 39 -3.60 4.15 5.68
N LEU A 40 -4.71 3.87 6.38
CA LEU A 40 -6.06 3.95 5.79
C LEU A 40 -6.40 5.38 5.34
N PHE A 41 -6.03 6.39 6.12
CA PHE A 41 -6.25 7.78 5.74
C PHE A 41 -5.50 8.15 4.45
N PHE A 42 -4.24 7.69 4.32
CA PHE A 42 -3.46 7.86 3.10
C PHE A 42 -4.10 7.12 1.91
N LEU A 43 -4.45 5.84 2.09
CA LEU A 43 -5.06 5.02 1.04
C LEU A 43 -6.46 5.50 0.61
N LYS A 44 -7.11 6.36 1.39
CA LYS A 44 -8.40 6.95 1.03
C LYS A 44 -8.23 8.29 0.30
N ASN A 45 -7.31 9.13 0.78
CA ASN A 45 -7.27 10.55 0.40
C ASN A 45 -6.16 10.92 -0.58
N HIS A 46 -5.11 10.09 -0.70
CA HIS A 46 -3.98 10.41 -1.56
C HIS A 46 -4.33 10.20 -3.04
N THR A 47 -3.95 11.13 -3.91
CA THR A 47 -4.34 11.14 -5.34
C THR A 47 -3.97 9.86 -6.09
N ASN A 48 -2.82 9.27 -5.76
CA ASN A 48 -2.35 8.02 -6.38
C ASN A 48 -2.94 6.75 -5.74
N SER A 49 -3.67 6.88 -4.63
CA SER A 49 -4.31 5.77 -3.92
C SER A 49 -5.64 6.27 -3.38
N GLN A 50 -6.63 6.42 -4.28
CA GLN A 50 -7.99 6.82 -3.94
C GLN A 50 -8.88 5.57 -3.81
N PHE A 51 -8.55 4.71 -2.84
CA PHE A 51 -9.40 3.57 -2.53
C PHE A 51 -10.66 4.10 -1.81
N LYS A 52 -11.78 4.14 -2.55
CA LYS A 52 -13.09 4.61 -2.08
C LYS A 52 -13.84 3.53 -1.33
#